data_AF-A0A0Q5UFN7-F1
#
_entry.id   AF-A0A0Q5UFN7-F1
#
_cell.length_a   1.000
_cell.length_b   1.000
_cell.length_c   1.000
_cell.angle_alpha   90.00
_cell.angle_beta   90.00
_cell.angle_gamma   90.00
#
_symmetry.space_group_name_H-M   'P 1'
#
loop_
_entity.id
_entity.type
_entity.pdbx_description
1 polymer ?
#
loop_
_entity_poly.entity_id
_entity_poly.type
_entity_poly.pdbx_seq_one_letter_code
_entity_poly.pdbx_strand_id
1 'polypeptide(L)'
;MKTLQKIIFILSIISFISCKKESDKKNVIEKERENIKSTKLLFKDYIKSFKPERLNLNADNIPEYIFCDMGHYVFFDGKTKTQIEYEYIVSKAGASGDLKVIDVNCNDNQKEFIVESAAGGTLGNYHNMDIMRYNSKTQKISSIFSCGISSFDWIEDKEKLDFVNYIDILYKSDNECVDTIKIYEGKFIGKIESYSLNIKQKKLIEKYYFNKQTGDFEKMSANSDLVQ
;
A
#
# COMPACT_ATOMS: atom_id res chain seq x y z
N MET A 1 -5.19 -51.97 35.96
CA MET A 1 -4.34 -50.76 35.90
C MET A 1 -3.23 -50.76 34.84
N LYS A 2 -2.70 -51.91 34.38
CA LYS A 2 -1.53 -51.95 33.47
C LYS A 2 -1.80 -51.55 32.00
N THR A 3 -3.04 -51.68 31.51
CA THR A 3 -3.38 -51.43 30.09
C THR A 3 -3.64 -49.96 29.78
N LEU A 4 -4.34 -49.25 30.68
CA LEU A 4 -4.66 -47.82 30.51
C LEU A 4 -3.42 -46.93 30.58
N GLN A 5 -2.47 -47.22 31.47
CA GLN A 5 -1.19 -46.51 31.56
C GLN A 5 -0.33 -46.67 30.30
N LYS A 6 -0.36 -47.85 29.66
CA LYS A 6 0.36 -48.08 28.39
C LYS A 6 -0.24 -47.28 27.23
N ILE A 7 -1.57 -47.16 27.17
CA ILE A 7 -2.25 -46.37 26.13
C ILE A 7 -1.95 -44.88 26.29
N ILE A 8 -1.99 -44.36 27.53
CA ILE A 8 -1.65 -42.97 27.82
C ILE A 8 -0.19 -42.67 27.44
N PHE A 9 0.74 -43.59 27.72
CA PHE A 9 2.15 -43.44 27.38
C PHE A 9 2.42 -43.45 25.86
N ILE A 10 1.68 -44.26 25.10
CA ILE A 10 1.78 -44.27 23.63
C ILE A 10 1.22 -42.97 23.04
N LEU A 11 0.08 -42.48 23.55
CA LEU A 11 -0.53 -41.23 23.09
C LEU A 11 0.35 -40.01 23.40
N SER A 12 1.04 -39.98 24.55
CA SER A 12 1.97 -38.89 24.87
C SER A 12 3.22 -38.91 24.00
N ILE A 13 3.74 -40.09 23.61
CA ILE A 13 4.83 -40.20 22.62
C ILE A 13 4.39 -39.72 21.24
N ILE A 14 3.19 -40.10 20.78
CA ILE A 14 2.65 -39.65 19.49
C ILE A 14 2.45 -38.12 19.50
N SER A 15 1.93 -37.56 20.59
CA SER A 15 1.78 -36.11 20.78
C SER A 15 3.13 -35.39 20.75
N PHE A 16 4.16 -35.94 21.39
CA PHE A 16 5.52 -35.39 21.36
C PHE A 16 6.16 -35.44 19.97
N ILE A 17 5.98 -36.54 19.23
CA ILE A 17 6.49 -36.68 17.86
C ILE A 17 5.78 -35.71 16.90
N SER A 18 4.47 -35.52 17.05
CA SER A 18 3.71 -34.53 16.29
C SER A 18 4.13 -33.10 16.61
N CYS A 19 4.31 -32.74 17.89
CA CYS A 19 4.81 -31.42 18.29
C CYS A 19 6.22 -31.15 17.75
N LYS A 20 7.11 -32.15 17.75
CA LYS A 20 8.47 -32.01 17.20
C LYS A 20 8.46 -31.83 15.67
N LYS A 21 7.62 -32.58 14.95
CA LYS A 21 7.41 -32.37 13.51
C LYS A 21 6.84 -30.99 13.20
N GLU A 22 5.99 -30.45 14.08
CA GLU A 22 5.39 -29.13 13.92
C GLU A 22 6.39 -28.00 14.23
N SER A 23 7.23 -28.16 15.27
CA SER A 23 8.32 -27.22 15.56
C SER A 23 9.41 -27.23 14.48
N ASP A 24 9.76 -28.41 13.96
CA ASP A 24 10.76 -28.55 12.90
C ASP A 24 10.23 -27.96 11.58
N LYS A 25 8.94 -28.12 11.27
CA LYS A 25 8.29 -27.42 10.14
C LYS A 25 8.28 -25.90 10.36
N LYS A 26 7.99 -25.42 11.57
CA LYS A 26 7.97 -23.98 11.88
C LYS A 26 9.36 -23.36 11.75
N ASN A 27 10.40 -24.05 12.22
CA ASN A 27 11.81 -23.65 12.07
C ASN A 27 12.30 -23.71 10.62
N VAL A 28 11.83 -24.65 9.81
CA VAL A 28 12.12 -24.70 8.36
C VAL A 28 11.42 -23.56 7.62
N ILE A 29 10.16 -23.25 7.95
CA ILE A 29 9.43 -22.12 7.37
C ILE A 29 10.03 -20.78 7.80
N GLU A 30 10.49 -20.65 9.05
CA GLU A 30 11.21 -19.46 9.52
C GLU A 30 12.60 -19.33 8.85
N LYS A 31 13.33 -20.43 8.66
CA LYS A 31 14.58 -20.44 7.86
C LYS A 31 14.36 -20.18 6.38
N GLU A 32 13.27 -20.66 5.78
CA GLU A 32 12.89 -20.35 4.40
C GLU A 32 12.47 -18.89 4.27
N ARG A 33 11.79 -18.31 5.28
CA ARG A 33 11.51 -16.86 5.34
C ARG A 33 12.78 -16.02 5.54
N GLU A 34 13.77 -16.50 6.29
CA GLU A 34 15.10 -15.86 6.39
C GLU A 34 15.94 -16.02 5.12
N ASN A 35 15.73 -17.09 4.33
CA ASN A 35 16.40 -17.33 3.04
C ASN A 35 15.72 -16.65 1.85
N ILE A 36 14.51 -16.11 1.98
CA ILE A 36 14.03 -15.01 1.12
C ILE A 36 14.63 -13.69 1.63
N LYS A 37 15.93 -13.68 1.94
CA LYS A 37 16.72 -12.47 1.77
C LYS A 37 16.76 -12.24 0.28
N SER A 38 15.83 -11.42 -0.23
CA SER A 38 15.94 -10.86 -1.57
C SER A 38 17.38 -10.37 -1.68
N THR A 39 18.18 -10.98 -2.55
CA THR A 39 19.52 -10.45 -2.82
C THR A 39 19.25 -9.04 -3.31
N LYS A 40 19.59 -8.04 -2.49
CA LYS A 40 19.26 -6.64 -2.75
C LYS A 40 20.01 -6.27 -4.03
N LEU A 41 19.34 -6.42 -5.18
CA LEU A 41 19.94 -6.25 -6.51
C LEU A 41 20.51 -4.83 -6.59
N LEU A 42 21.72 -4.70 -7.13
CA LEU A 42 22.39 -3.41 -7.17
C LEU A 42 21.82 -2.56 -8.30
N PHE A 43 21.91 -1.24 -8.18
CA PHE A 43 21.43 -0.30 -9.21
C PHE A 43 21.92 -0.64 -10.63
N LYS A 44 23.17 -1.09 -10.75
CA LYS A 44 23.80 -1.50 -12.01
C LYS A 44 23.08 -2.67 -12.70
N ASP A 45 22.40 -3.52 -11.94
CA ASP A 45 21.70 -4.69 -12.46
C ASP A 45 20.33 -4.26 -13.00
N TYR A 46 19.67 -3.30 -12.34
CA TYR A 46 18.42 -2.70 -12.82
C TYR A 46 18.60 -1.92 -14.12
N ILE A 47 19.59 -1.02 -14.19
CA ILE A 47 19.75 -0.15 -15.39
C ILE A 47 20.13 -0.92 -16.67
N LYS A 48 20.65 -2.15 -16.53
CA LYS A 48 20.93 -3.04 -17.68
C LYS A 48 19.66 -3.67 -18.25
N SER A 49 18.70 -3.94 -17.39
CA SER A 49 17.49 -4.71 -17.72
C SER A 49 16.27 -3.83 -17.94
N PHE A 50 16.26 -2.62 -17.36
CA PHE A 50 15.11 -1.74 -17.31
C PHE A 50 15.51 -0.28 -17.58
N LYS A 51 14.60 0.46 -18.22
CA LYS A 51 14.74 1.91 -18.37
C LYS A 51 14.10 2.58 -17.14
N PRO A 52 14.87 3.34 -16.34
CA PRO A 52 14.29 4.03 -15.19
C PRO A 52 13.51 5.26 -15.61
N GLU A 53 12.48 5.57 -14.83
CA GLU A 53 11.92 6.92 -14.73
C GLU A 53 12.75 7.74 -13.73
N ARG A 54 12.75 9.07 -13.92
CA ARG A 54 13.42 10.00 -13.02
C ARG A 54 12.43 10.99 -12.46
N LEU A 55 12.27 11.00 -11.15
CA LEU A 55 11.33 11.85 -10.44
C LEU A 55 11.99 12.45 -9.21
N ASN A 56 11.66 13.71 -8.90
CA ASN A 56 12.20 14.37 -7.72
C ASN A 56 11.36 14.04 -6.49
N LEU A 57 11.75 13.00 -5.76
CA LEU A 57 11.05 12.56 -4.55
C LEU A 57 11.56 13.27 -3.30
N ASN A 58 12.64 14.07 -3.35
CA ASN A 58 13.32 14.58 -2.16
C ASN A 58 13.44 16.12 -2.08
N ALA A 59 12.66 16.88 -2.84
CA ALA A 59 12.73 18.35 -2.91
C ALA A 59 14.07 18.93 -3.41
N ASP A 60 15.11 18.11 -3.57
CA ASP A 60 16.43 18.54 -3.98
C ASP A 60 16.53 18.67 -5.51
N ASN A 61 17.73 18.88 -6.06
CA ASN A 61 17.90 19.05 -7.51
C ASN A 61 18.31 17.75 -8.22
N ILE A 62 18.29 16.61 -7.52
CA ILE A 62 18.80 15.32 -7.99
C ILE A 62 17.65 14.30 -7.95
N PRO A 63 16.98 14.04 -9.07
CA PRO A 63 15.86 13.11 -9.07
C PRO A 63 16.31 11.67 -8.82
N GLU A 64 15.48 10.94 -8.09
CA GLU A 64 15.55 9.50 -7.83
C GLU A 64 15.32 8.68 -9.10
N TYR A 65 15.75 7.44 -9.07
CA TYR A 65 15.50 6.45 -10.12
C TYR A 65 14.39 5.51 -9.67
N ILE A 66 13.37 5.40 -10.51
CA ILE A 66 12.21 4.54 -10.30
C ILE A 66 12.24 3.46 -11.39
N PHE A 67 12.20 2.20 -10.95
CA PHE A 67 12.06 1.05 -11.83
C PHE A 67 10.72 0.39 -11.54
N CYS A 68 9.96 0.08 -12.59
CA CYS A 68 8.74 -0.70 -12.50
C CYS A 68 8.98 -2.07 -13.17
N ASP A 69 8.74 -3.14 -12.42
CA ASP A 69 8.76 -4.51 -12.95
C ASP A 69 7.48 -5.23 -12.51
N MET A 70 6.66 -5.63 -13.49
CA MET A 70 5.38 -6.32 -13.27
C MET A 70 4.44 -5.64 -12.24
N GLY A 71 4.45 -4.30 -12.17
CA GLY A 71 3.63 -3.53 -11.22
C GLY A 71 4.25 -3.36 -9.83
N HIS A 72 5.50 -3.80 -9.66
CA HIS A 72 6.30 -3.55 -8.46
C HIS A 72 7.32 -2.43 -8.71
N TYR A 73 7.35 -1.46 -7.81
CA TYR A 73 8.27 -0.33 -7.89
C TYR A 73 9.51 -0.55 -7.02
N VAL A 74 10.67 -0.22 -7.58
CA VAL A 74 11.95 -0.21 -6.88
C VAL A 74 12.59 1.16 -7.05
N PHE A 75 13.01 1.73 -5.92
CA PHE A 75 13.47 3.12 -5.84
C PHE A 75 14.95 3.15 -5.47
N PHE A 76 15.71 4.03 -6.14
CA PHE A 76 17.11 4.29 -5.83
C PHE A 76 17.36 5.78 -5.68
N ASP A 77 18.11 6.14 -4.64
CA ASP A 77 18.55 7.51 -4.38
C ASP A 77 19.34 8.05 -5.57
N GLY A 78 18.97 9.26 -6.03
CA GLY A 78 19.53 9.87 -7.21
C GLY A 78 21.04 10.16 -7.10
N LYS A 79 21.54 10.42 -5.90
CA LYS A 79 22.92 10.81 -5.61
C LYS A 79 23.80 9.60 -5.27
N THR A 80 23.36 8.74 -4.36
CA THR A 80 24.15 7.63 -3.82
C THR A 80 23.94 6.33 -4.59
N LYS A 81 22.86 6.22 -5.38
CA LYS A 81 22.44 4.98 -6.07
C LYS A 81 22.17 3.83 -5.09
N THR A 82 21.89 4.13 -3.84
CA THR A 82 21.46 3.12 -2.87
C THR A 82 19.97 2.89 -2.99
N GLN A 83 19.53 1.63 -2.88
CA GLN A 83 18.12 1.32 -2.90
C GLN A 83 17.42 1.91 -1.66
N ILE A 84 16.38 2.70 -1.91
CA ILE A 84 15.51 3.30 -0.92
C ILE A 84 14.57 2.21 -0.38
N GLU A 85 14.35 2.22 0.93
CA GLU A 85 13.37 1.32 1.55
C GLU A 85 11.97 1.82 1.22
N TYR A 86 11.13 0.93 0.69
CA TYR A 86 9.75 1.21 0.33
C TYR A 86 8.84 0.33 1.16
N GLU A 87 7.93 0.95 1.91
CA GLU A 87 6.90 0.22 2.64
C GLU A 87 6.01 -0.53 1.64
N TYR A 88 6.09 -1.86 1.68
CA TYR A 88 5.38 -2.70 0.73
C TYR A 88 3.88 -2.70 1.04
N ILE A 89 3.12 -1.95 0.25
CA ILE A 89 1.67 -2.03 0.22
C ILE A 89 1.30 -3.07 -0.83
N VAL A 90 0.60 -4.13 -0.41
CA VAL A 90 0.22 -5.25 -1.28
C VAL A 90 -0.69 -4.73 -2.40
N SER A 91 -0.12 -4.37 -3.55
CA SER A 91 -0.90 -4.24 -4.78
C SER A 91 -1.07 -5.66 -5.35
N LYS A 92 -2.30 -6.14 -5.45
CA LYS A 92 -2.62 -7.32 -6.26
C LYS A 92 -3.53 -6.89 -7.39
N ALA A 93 -3.00 -7.05 -8.60
CA ALA A 93 -3.68 -7.08 -9.88
C ALA A 93 -4.52 -5.83 -10.23
N GLY A 94 -4.00 -5.02 -11.16
CA GLY A 94 -4.79 -4.01 -11.88
C GLY A 94 -4.22 -2.59 -11.89
N ALA A 95 -3.01 -2.37 -11.39
CA ALA A 95 -2.36 -1.06 -11.47
C ALA A 95 -2.33 -0.58 -12.94
N SER A 96 -2.84 0.63 -13.19
CA SER A 96 -2.57 1.32 -14.45
C SER A 96 -1.06 1.32 -14.69
N GLY A 97 -0.64 1.14 -15.95
CA GLY A 97 0.77 0.91 -16.30
C GLY A 97 1.75 2.00 -15.85
N ASP A 98 1.25 3.18 -15.46
CA ASP A 98 2.05 4.33 -15.07
C ASP A 98 1.77 4.77 -13.63
N LEU A 99 2.82 5.23 -12.94
CA LEU A 99 2.76 5.78 -11.59
C LEU A 99 2.08 7.15 -11.63
N LYS A 100 0.99 7.32 -10.88
CA LYS A 100 0.34 8.63 -10.73
C LYS A 100 1.16 9.51 -9.79
N VAL A 101 1.67 10.62 -10.31
CA VAL A 101 2.55 11.55 -9.59
C VAL A 101 1.80 12.82 -9.27
N ILE A 102 1.95 13.32 -8.03
CA ILE A 102 1.29 14.54 -7.55
C ILE A 102 2.27 15.43 -6.79
N ASP A 103 1.85 16.66 -6.50
CA ASP A 103 2.58 17.61 -5.67
C ASP A 103 1.68 18.01 -4.49
N VAL A 104 2.03 17.63 -3.25
CA VAL A 104 1.12 17.89 -2.11
C VAL A 104 1.37 19.22 -1.40
N ASN A 105 2.55 19.83 -1.55
CA ASN A 105 2.93 21.06 -0.82
C ASN A 105 2.96 22.31 -1.73
N CYS A 106 2.69 22.14 -3.02
CA CYS A 106 2.67 23.15 -4.09
C CYS A 106 3.94 23.97 -4.27
N ASN A 107 4.97 23.78 -3.44
CA ASN A 107 6.08 24.73 -3.28
C ASN A 107 7.37 24.13 -2.72
N ASP A 108 7.40 22.84 -2.38
CA ASP A 108 8.63 22.21 -1.85
C ASP A 108 9.42 21.47 -2.93
N ASN A 109 8.98 21.47 -4.20
CA ASN A 109 9.63 20.78 -5.32
C ASN A 109 9.73 19.25 -5.10
N GLN A 110 9.11 18.73 -4.04
CA GLN A 110 9.00 17.31 -3.78
C GLN A 110 7.79 16.77 -4.53
N LYS A 111 7.92 15.56 -5.07
CA LYS A 111 6.82 14.84 -5.67
C LYS A 111 6.46 13.64 -4.81
N GLU A 112 5.17 13.41 -4.71
CA GLU A 112 4.56 12.24 -4.11
C GLU A 112 3.91 11.39 -5.20
N PHE A 113 3.53 10.18 -4.86
CA PHE A 113 2.84 9.31 -5.80
C PHE A 113 1.72 8.53 -5.13
N ILE A 114 0.72 8.19 -5.93
CA ILE A 114 -0.47 7.49 -5.48
C ILE A 114 -0.29 6.00 -5.74
N VAL A 115 -0.55 5.20 -4.71
CA VAL A 115 -0.59 3.74 -4.80
C VAL A 115 -2.01 3.30 -4.53
N GLU A 116 -2.63 2.70 -5.53
CA GLU A 116 -3.91 2.02 -5.36
C GLU A 116 -3.62 0.55 -5.05
N SER A 117 -4.14 0.06 -3.93
CA SER A 117 -4.01 -1.34 -3.53
C SER A 117 -5.37 -2.01 -3.52
N ALA A 118 -5.38 -3.27 -3.94
CA ALA A 118 -6.54 -4.13 -3.86
C ALA A 118 -6.12 -5.42 -3.15
N ALA A 119 -6.86 -5.78 -2.11
CA ALA A 119 -6.73 -7.05 -1.42
C ALA A 119 -8.04 -7.82 -1.63
N GLY A 120 -7.94 -8.98 -2.28
CA GLY A 120 -9.05 -9.90 -2.47
C GLY A 120 -8.81 -11.22 -1.76
N GLY A 121 -9.88 -11.80 -1.20
CA GLY A 121 -9.84 -13.08 -0.51
C GLY A 121 -11.21 -13.71 -0.34
N THR A 122 -11.26 -14.81 0.42
CA THR A 122 -12.50 -15.56 0.70
C THR A 122 -13.57 -14.75 1.44
N LEU A 123 -13.20 -13.62 2.05
CA LEU A 123 -14.10 -12.77 2.83
C LEU A 123 -14.62 -11.56 2.06
N GLY A 124 -13.92 -11.14 1.01
CA GLY A 124 -14.27 -9.92 0.30
C GLY A 124 -13.17 -9.34 -0.56
N ASN A 125 -13.45 -8.17 -1.13
CA ASN A 125 -12.49 -7.33 -1.84
C ASN A 125 -12.42 -5.96 -1.17
N TYR A 126 -11.20 -5.48 -0.93
CA TYR A 126 -10.93 -4.19 -0.30
C TYR A 126 -10.00 -3.39 -1.19
N HIS A 127 -10.38 -2.15 -1.47
CA HIS A 127 -9.59 -1.22 -2.26
C HIS A 127 -9.17 -0.04 -1.38
N ASN A 128 -7.88 0.27 -1.37
CA ASN A 128 -7.32 1.41 -0.65
C ASN A 128 -6.50 2.28 -1.60
N MET A 129 -6.34 3.53 -1.21
CA MET A 129 -5.41 4.47 -1.80
C MET A 129 -4.46 4.98 -0.74
N ASP A 130 -3.18 5.03 -1.10
CA ASP A 130 -2.11 5.59 -0.30
C ASP A 130 -1.38 6.69 -1.08
N ILE A 131 -1.02 7.78 -0.41
CA ILE A 131 -0.10 8.78 -0.93
C ILE A 131 1.26 8.54 -0.29
N MET A 132 2.25 8.25 -1.12
CA MET A 132 3.59 7.86 -0.67
C MET A 132 4.56 9.03 -0.80
N ARG A 133 5.35 9.27 0.26
CA ARG A 133 6.37 10.32 0.31
C ARG A 133 7.71 9.74 0.70
N TYR A 134 8.77 10.19 0.04
CA TYR A 134 10.15 9.86 0.43
C TYR A 134 10.65 10.80 1.53
N ASN A 135 11.30 10.23 2.54
CA ASN A 135 12.00 10.97 3.58
C ASN A 135 13.50 10.66 3.49
N SER A 136 14.31 11.63 3.03
CA SER A 136 15.76 11.45 2.91
C SER A 136 16.50 11.26 4.23
N LYS A 137 15.96 11.75 5.35
CA LYS A 137 16.59 11.54 6.67
C LYS A 137 16.54 10.09 7.09
N THR A 138 15.43 9.42 6.82
CA THR A 138 15.23 7.99 7.16
C THR A 138 15.57 7.06 6.00
N GLN A 139 15.69 7.60 4.78
CA GLN A 139 15.80 6.86 3.52
C GLN A 139 14.64 5.88 3.28
N LYS A 140 13.44 6.28 3.71
CA LYS A 140 12.21 5.48 3.58
C LYS A 140 11.17 6.22 2.76
N ILE A 141 10.44 5.46 1.97
CA ILE A 141 9.17 5.86 1.39
C ILE A 141 8.06 5.22 2.22
N SER A 142 7.17 6.06 2.74
CA SER A 142 6.04 5.67 3.59
C SER A 142 4.78 6.44 3.20
N SER A 143 3.62 5.93 3.63
CA SER A 143 2.34 6.60 3.42
C SER A 143 2.21 7.85 4.31
N ILE A 144 1.81 8.97 3.72
CA ILE A 144 1.45 10.24 4.41
C ILE A 144 -0.07 10.47 4.44
N PHE A 145 -0.81 9.58 3.76
CA PHE A 145 -2.26 9.54 3.76
C PHE A 145 -2.71 8.18 3.24
N SER A 146 -3.66 7.56 3.95
CA SER A 146 -4.27 6.29 3.55
C SER A 146 -5.78 6.36 3.71
N CYS A 147 -6.51 5.86 2.71
CA CYS A 147 -7.96 5.83 2.75
C CYS A 147 -8.55 4.66 1.97
N GLY A 148 -9.59 4.04 2.53
CA GLY A 148 -10.39 3.05 1.83
C GLY A 148 -11.21 3.68 0.70
N ILE A 149 -11.09 3.12 -0.50
CA ILE A 149 -11.92 3.45 -1.66
C ILE A 149 -13.22 2.65 -1.60
N SER A 150 -13.16 1.33 -1.38
CA SER A 150 -14.35 0.49 -1.29
C SER A 150 -14.09 -0.82 -0.56
N SER A 151 -15.14 -1.37 0.04
CA SER A 151 -15.16 -2.71 0.64
C SER A 151 -16.41 -3.46 0.20
N PHE A 152 -16.21 -4.74 -0.12
CA PHE A 152 -17.28 -5.67 -0.45
C PHE A 152 -17.05 -6.98 0.29
N ASP A 153 -18.06 -7.45 1.00
CA ASP A 153 -18.05 -8.74 1.67
C ASP A 153 -18.87 -9.77 0.87
N TRP A 154 -18.42 -11.03 0.90
CA TRP A 154 -19.17 -12.16 0.35
C TRP A 154 -20.15 -12.70 1.40
N ILE A 155 -21.45 -12.60 1.14
CA ILE A 155 -22.49 -13.22 1.98
C ILE A 155 -23.32 -14.16 1.12
N GLU A 156 -23.23 -15.48 1.36
CA GLU A 156 -23.99 -16.50 0.62
C GLU A 156 -23.82 -16.37 -0.91
N ASP A 157 -22.59 -16.16 -1.37
CA ASP A 157 -22.23 -15.91 -2.78
C ASP A 157 -22.88 -14.65 -3.39
N LYS A 158 -23.48 -13.79 -2.56
CA LYS A 158 -23.95 -12.45 -2.95
C LYS A 158 -22.98 -11.39 -2.44
N GLU A 159 -22.64 -10.48 -3.34
CA GLU A 159 -21.84 -9.31 -3.03
C GLU A 159 -22.65 -8.35 -2.16
N LYS A 160 -22.13 -8.00 -0.97
CA LYS A 160 -22.64 -6.91 -0.17
C LYS A 160 -21.59 -5.81 -0.09
N LEU A 161 -21.93 -4.67 -0.65
CA LEU A 161 -21.12 -3.46 -0.60
C LEU A 161 -21.24 -2.80 0.77
N ASP A 162 -20.13 -2.70 1.51
CA ASP A 162 -20.13 -2.03 2.82
C ASP A 162 -20.03 -0.52 2.67
N PHE A 163 -19.07 -0.08 1.85
CA PHE A 163 -18.87 1.33 1.54
C PHE A 163 -18.22 1.53 0.17
N VAL A 164 -18.45 2.72 -0.39
CA VAL A 164 -17.75 3.23 -1.57
C VAL A 164 -17.52 4.71 -1.38
N ASN A 165 -16.28 5.11 -1.59
CA ASN A 165 -15.80 6.47 -1.50
C ASN A 165 -15.29 6.92 -2.87
N TYR A 166 -15.67 8.13 -3.26
CA TYR A 166 -14.99 8.87 -4.32
C TYR A 166 -13.94 9.76 -3.67
N ILE A 167 -12.68 9.58 -4.04
CA ILE A 167 -11.57 10.40 -3.54
C ILE A 167 -11.10 11.31 -4.67
N ASP A 168 -11.24 12.63 -4.49
CA ASP A 168 -11.06 13.61 -5.56
C ASP A 168 -9.66 13.57 -6.20
N ILE A 169 -8.64 13.17 -5.43
CA ILE A 169 -7.25 13.00 -5.88
C ILE A 169 -7.07 11.92 -6.97
N LEU A 170 -7.90 10.87 -6.97
CA LEU A 170 -7.73 9.70 -7.86
C LEU A 170 -7.91 10.04 -9.34
N TYR A 171 -8.65 11.12 -9.61
CA TYR A 171 -9.07 11.57 -10.94
C TYR A 171 -8.48 12.93 -11.32
N LYS A 172 -7.59 13.48 -10.50
CA LYS A 172 -6.78 14.64 -10.85
C LYS A 172 -5.69 14.25 -11.86
N SER A 173 -5.25 15.21 -12.66
CA SER A 173 -4.18 14.99 -13.62
C SER A 173 -2.82 14.88 -12.93
N ASP A 174 -1.87 14.18 -13.55
CA ASP A 174 -0.50 14.10 -13.06
C ASP A 174 0.12 15.49 -12.88
N ASN A 175 0.90 15.65 -11.81
CA ASN A 175 1.58 16.88 -11.39
C ASN A 175 0.66 18.04 -10.98
N GLU A 176 -0.65 17.81 -10.81
CA GLU A 176 -1.51 18.81 -10.19
C GLU A 176 -1.13 19.02 -8.72
N CYS A 177 -1.17 20.27 -8.25
CA CYS A 177 -0.98 20.50 -6.83
C CYS A 177 -2.24 20.12 -6.03
N VAL A 178 -2.04 19.36 -4.96
CA VAL A 178 -3.11 18.87 -4.09
C VAL A 178 -2.71 18.96 -2.62
N ASP A 179 -2.95 20.13 -2.04
CA ASP A 179 -2.81 20.37 -0.60
C ASP A 179 -4.06 19.99 0.22
N THR A 180 -5.11 19.53 -0.47
CA THR A 180 -6.42 19.23 0.11
C THR A 180 -6.98 17.95 -0.49
N ILE A 181 -7.38 17.00 0.35
CA ILE A 181 -8.08 15.78 -0.08
C ILE A 181 -9.53 15.87 0.33
N LYS A 182 -10.43 15.57 -0.60
CA LYS A 182 -11.87 15.49 -0.35
C LYS A 182 -12.34 14.07 -0.60
N ILE A 183 -13.08 13.56 0.36
CA ILE A 183 -13.70 12.23 0.30
C ILE A 183 -15.21 12.43 0.23
N TYR A 184 -15.82 11.79 -0.74
CA TYR A 184 -17.26 11.81 -0.95
C TYR A 184 -17.81 10.40 -0.83
N GLU A 185 -19.04 10.27 -0.32
CA GLU A 185 -19.84 9.07 -0.58
C GLU A 185 -19.90 8.86 -2.09
N GLY A 186 -19.55 7.65 -2.54
CA GLY A 186 -19.49 7.27 -3.93
C GLY A 186 -20.69 6.44 -4.39
N LYS A 187 -20.77 6.27 -5.70
CA LYS A 187 -21.64 5.29 -6.36
C LYS A 187 -20.92 4.73 -7.58
N PHE A 188 -20.80 3.42 -7.69
CA PHE A 188 -20.28 2.80 -8.90
C PHE A 188 -21.17 3.10 -10.10
N ILE A 189 -20.53 3.46 -11.21
CA ILE A 189 -21.17 3.77 -12.49
C ILE A 189 -20.75 2.80 -13.62
N GLY A 190 -20.15 1.66 -13.28
CA GLY A 190 -19.78 0.58 -14.20
C GLY A 190 -20.58 -0.72 -14.00
N LYS A 191 -20.28 -1.76 -14.77
CA LYS A 191 -20.75 -3.12 -14.48
C LYS A 191 -20.08 -3.63 -13.21
N ILE A 192 -20.80 -4.35 -12.36
CA ILE A 192 -20.30 -4.92 -11.09
C ILE A 192 -19.03 -5.76 -11.33
N GLU A 193 -19.00 -6.54 -12.41
CA GLU A 193 -17.87 -7.41 -12.81
C GLU A 193 -16.62 -6.62 -13.25
N SER A 194 -16.79 -5.34 -13.58
CA SER A 194 -15.74 -4.40 -13.96
C SER A 194 -15.48 -3.50 -12.77
N TYR A 195 -14.80 -4.03 -11.75
CA TYR A 195 -14.27 -3.26 -10.59
C TYR A 195 -13.23 -2.20 -10.99
N SER A 196 -13.29 -1.67 -12.22
CA SER A 196 -12.80 -0.35 -12.56
C SER A 196 -13.28 0.64 -11.49
N LEU A 197 -12.38 1.50 -11.03
CA LEU A 197 -12.66 2.62 -10.12
C LEU A 197 -13.52 3.70 -10.81
N ASN A 198 -14.60 3.31 -11.47
CA ASN A 198 -15.59 4.18 -12.08
C ASN A 198 -16.62 4.53 -11.01
N ILE A 199 -16.25 5.47 -10.14
CA ILE A 199 -17.06 5.93 -9.01
C ILE A 199 -17.51 7.35 -9.31
N LYS A 200 -18.79 7.65 -9.07
CA LYS A 200 -19.33 9.00 -9.11
C LYS A 200 -19.53 9.52 -7.69
N GLN A 201 -19.05 10.74 -7.43
CA GLN A 201 -19.31 11.45 -6.18
C GLN A 201 -20.80 11.72 -5.96
N LYS A 202 -21.24 11.67 -4.69
CA LYS A 202 -22.58 12.09 -4.25
C LYS A 202 -22.51 13.21 -3.22
N LYS A 203 -21.94 12.93 -2.05
CA LYS A 203 -21.98 13.82 -0.88
C LYS A 203 -20.61 13.88 -0.24
N LEU A 204 -20.10 15.08 0.02
CA LEU A 204 -18.84 15.27 0.76
C LEU A 204 -19.01 14.72 2.18
N ILE A 205 -18.10 13.83 2.60
CA ILE A 205 -18.09 13.24 3.93
C ILE A 205 -16.90 13.72 4.75
N GLU A 206 -15.72 13.87 4.14
CA GLU A 206 -14.51 14.26 4.85
C GLU A 206 -13.63 15.18 3.99
N LYS A 207 -12.86 16.03 4.68
CA LYS A 207 -11.87 16.94 4.08
C LYS A 207 -10.60 16.92 4.92
N TYR A 208 -9.48 16.75 4.24
CA TYR A 208 -8.15 16.72 4.82
C TYR A 208 -7.30 17.82 4.19
N TYR A 209 -6.36 18.35 4.96
CA TYR A 209 -5.41 19.36 4.50
C TYR A 209 -3.99 18.90 4.82
N PHE A 210 -3.07 19.24 3.94
CA PHE A 210 -1.67 18.94 4.11
C PHE A 210 -1.07 19.83 5.20
N ASN A 211 -0.62 19.23 6.30
CA ASN A 211 0.08 19.94 7.35
C ASN A 211 1.59 19.92 7.08
N LYS A 212 2.14 21.07 6.73
CA LYS A 212 3.56 21.23 6.36
C LYS A 212 4.53 20.96 7.53
N GLN A 213 4.05 21.03 8.78
CA GLN A 213 4.88 20.79 9.95
C GLN A 213 5.07 19.30 10.21
N THR A 214 4.00 18.52 10.05
CA THR A 214 4.01 17.06 10.26
C THR A 214 4.41 16.32 8.99
N GLY A 215 4.08 16.87 7.81
CA GLY A 215 4.28 16.22 6.52
C GLY A 215 3.13 15.26 6.16
N ASP A 216 2.01 15.33 6.88
CA ASP A 216 0.87 14.43 6.76
C ASP A 216 -0.43 15.19 6.43
N PHE A 217 -1.43 14.46 5.96
CA PHE A 217 -2.78 14.98 5.79
C PHE A 217 -3.61 14.84 7.07
N GLU A 218 -4.16 15.95 7.54
CA GLU A 218 -4.92 16.01 8.79
C GLU A 218 -6.38 16.37 8.54
N LYS A 219 -7.28 15.71 9.26
CA LYS A 219 -8.72 15.97 9.19
C LYS A 219 -9.05 17.23 9.97
N MET A 220 -9.67 18.22 9.34
CA MET A 220 -10.30 19.31 10.09
C MET A 220 -11.69 18.87 10.56
N SER A 221 -12.00 19.11 11.83
CA SER A 221 -13.38 19.03 12.30
C SER A 221 -14.18 20.19 11.69
N ALA A 222 -15.43 19.91 11.28
CA ALA A 222 -16.33 20.86 10.62
C ALA A 222 -16.71 22.10 11.45
N ASN A 223 -16.16 22.27 12.65
CA ASN A 223 -16.42 23.40 13.56
C ASN A 223 -15.30 24.46 13.56
N SER A 224 -14.30 24.34 12.69
CA SER A 224 -13.18 25.29 12.63
C SER A 224 -13.43 26.51 11.75
N ASP A 225 -14.56 26.55 11.02
CA ASP A 225 -15.00 27.73 10.24
C ASP A 225 -15.58 28.86 11.14
N LEU A 226 -15.39 28.79 12.47
CA LEU A 226 -15.87 29.76 13.45
C LEU A 226 -14.71 30.43 14.22
N VAL A 227 -13.60 30.76 13.57
CA VAL A 227 -12.69 31.81 14.10
C VAL A 227 -12.06 32.57 12.93
N GLN A 228 -12.73 33.62 12.47
CA GLN A 228 -12.12 34.82 11.90
C GLN A 228 -12.76 36.04 12.56
#